data_AF-A0A1S1GUX7-F1
#
_entry.id   AF-A0A1S1GUX7-F1
#
_cell.length_a   1.000
_cell.length_b   1.000
_cell.length_c   1.000
_cell.angle_alpha   90.00
_cell.angle_beta   90.00
_cell.angle_gamma   90.00
#
_symmetry.space_group_name_H-M   'P 1'
#
loop_
_entity.id
_entity.type
_entity.pdbx_description
1 polymer ?
#
loop_
_entity_poly.entity_id
_entity_poly.type
_entity_poly.pdbx_seq_one_letter_code
_entity_poly.pdbx_strand_id
1 'polypeptide(L)'
;MPDITSFIVIFIFCALQYFISRLKWGILGIIIPIIYVVAMFYAHSIGKINNTTVFVVLLVAGVIILIIEWVNARKDRAKKHSDELDKMRKKDL
;
A
#
# COMPACT_ATOMS: atom_id res chain seq x y z
N MET A 1 27.71 -13.08 9.45
CA MET A 1 27.58 -11.96 8.48
C MET A 1 26.11 -11.63 8.42
N PRO A 2 25.66 -10.36 8.45
CA PRO A 2 24.23 -10.08 8.36
C PRO A 2 23.73 -10.61 7.01
N ASP A 3 22.92 -11.67 7.07
CA ASP A 3 22.35 -12.29 5.87
C ASP A 3 21.46 -11.28 5.15
N ILE A 4 21.47 -11.34 3.82
CA ILE A 4 20.68 -10.45 2.94
C ILE A 4 19.19 -10.42 3.36
N THR A 5 18.71 -11.52 3.94
CA THR A 5 17.40 -11.67 4.58
C THR A 5 17.12 -10.64 5.67
N SER A 6 18.09 -10.35 6.53
CA SER A 6 17.95 -9.39 7.62
C SER A 6 17.84 -7.94 7.11
N PHE A 7 18.56 -7.62 6.04
CA PHE A 7 18.47 -6.31 5.38
C PHE A 7 17.12 -6.09 4.69
N ILE A 8 16.57 -7.12 4.05
CA ILE A 8 15.24 -7.06 3.41
C ILE A 8 14.15 -6.88 4.45
N VAL A 9 14.26 -7.55 5.60
CA VAL A 9 13.29 -7.44 6.70
C VAL A 9 13.29 -6.03 7.28
N ILE A 10 14.45 -5.43 7.52
CA ILE A 10 14.56 -4.05 8.00
C ILE A 10 14.01 -3.06 6.96
N PHE A 11 14.32 -3.27 5.69
CA PHE A 11 13.84 -2.44 4.59
C PHE A 11 12.32 -2.47 4.46
N ILE A 12 11.70 -3.64 4.61
CA ILE A 12 10.24 -3.83 4.59
C ILE A 12 9.58 -3.16 5.80
N PHE A 13 10.16 -3.29 7.00
CA PHE A 13 9.64 -2.63 8.19
C PHE A 13 9.75 -1.10 8.11
N CYS A 14 10.84 -0.55 7.58
CA CYS A 14 10.96 0.89 7.30
C CYS A 14 9.94 1.37 6.27
N ALA A 15 9.71 0.61 5.20
CA ALA A 15 8.72 0.94 4.19
C ALA A 15 7.30 0.92 4.80
N LEU A 16 6.93 -0.15 5.52
CA LEU A 16 5.64 -0.28 6.21
C LEU A 16 5.38 0.85 7.21
N GLN A 17 6.36 1.20 8.05
CA GLN A 17 6.22 2.27 9.03
C GLN A 17 6.02 3.65 8.36
N TYR A 18 6.70 3.86 7.23
CA TYR A 18 6.56 5.07 6.42
C TYR A 18 5.18 5.19 5.74
N PHE A 19 4.54 4.07 5.35
CA PHE A 19 3.18 4.07 4.80
C PHE A 19 2.09 4.22 5.87
N ILE A 20 2.26 3.56 7.02
CA ILE A 20 1.36 3.65 8.18
C ILE A 20 1.27 5.10 8.72
N SER A 21 2.39 5.81 8.72
CA SER A 21 2.46 7.22 9.16
C SER A 21 1.72 8.20 8.22
N ARG A 22 1.64 7.89 6.93
CA ARG A 22 1.35 8.89 5.89
C ARG A 22 0.08 8.57 5.10
N LEU A 23 -0.89 7.93 5.78
CA LEU A 23 -2.32 7.87 5.45
C LEU A 23 -3.04 9.24 5.46
N LYS A 24 -2.32 10.32 5.08
CA LYS A 24 -2.83 11.68 4.89
C LYS A 24 -2.51 12.23 3.49
N TRP A 25 -1.56 11.65 2.73
CA TRP A 25 -1.05 12.24 1.47
C TRP A 25 -1.29 11.31 0.26
N GLY A 26 -2.04 11.81 -0.73
CA GLY A 26 -2.55 11.03 -1.86
C GLY A 26 -1.52 10.37 -2.78
N ILE A 27 -0.27 10.82 -2.78
CA ILE A 27 0.81 10.36 -3.69
C ILE A 27 1.34 8.96 -3.35
N LEU A 28 1.22 8.53 -2.08
CA LEU A 28 1.70 7.21 -1.65
C LEU A 28 0.87 6.03 -2.17
N GLY A 29 -0.33 6.28 -2.69
CA GLY A 29 -1.17 5.23 -3.28
C GLY A 29 -0.58 4.56 -4.51
N ILE A 30 0.33 5.24 -5.20
CA ILE A 30 1.01 4.71 -6.39
C ILE A 30 2.29 3.95 -5.99
N ILE A 31 2.92 4.33 -4.87
CA ILE A 31 4.19 3.73 -4.44
C ILE A 31 3.98 2.31 -3.88
N ILE A 32 2.88 2.06 -3.17
CA ILE A 32 2.59 0.72 -2.61
C ILE A 32 2.43 -0.35 -3.71
N PRO A 33 1.63 -0.13 -4.78
CA PRO A 33 1.58 -1.04 -5.93
C PRO A 33 2.96 -1.28 -6.56
N ILE A 34 3.80 -0.26 -6.67
CA ILE A 34 5.15 -0.41 -7.25
C ILE A 34 6.02 -1.32 -6.38
N ILE A 35 6.03 -1.11 -5.06
CA ILE A 35 6.79 -1.97 -4.12
C ILE A 35 6.27 -3.42 -4.18
N TYR A 36 4.95 -3.59 -4.26
CA TYR A 36 4.34 -4.90 -4.38
C TYR A 36 4.79 -5.63 -5.66
N VAL A 37 4.82 -4.94 -6.81
CA VAL A 37 5.32 -5.51 -8.07
C VAL A 37 6.78 -5.93 -7.95
N VAL A 38 7.63 -5.06 -7.39
CA VAL A 38 9.06 -5.36 -7.19
C VAL A 38 9.26 -6.58 -6.28
N ALA A 39 8.49 -6.69 -5.19
CA ALA A 39 8.55 -7.82 -4.27
C ALA A 39 8.10 -9.13 -4.95
N MET A 40 7.05 -9.07 -5.77
CA MET A 40 6.58 -10.22 -6.54
C MET A 40 7.64 -10.69 -7.53
N PHE A 41 8.26 -9.77 -8.29
CA PHE A 41 9.34 -10.12 -9.22
C PHE A 41 10.56 -10.71 -8.51
N TYR A 42 10.94 -10.16 -7.36
CA TYR A 42 12.00 -10.72 -6.55
C TYR A 42 11.67 -12.15 -6.11
N ALA A 43 10.46 -12.39 -5.59
CA ALA A 43 10.00 -13.71 -5.16
C ALA A 43 9.99 -14.74 -6.32
N HIS A 44 9.64 -14.30 -7.54
CA HIS A 44 9.75 -15.14 -8.72
C HIS A 44 11.21 -15.46 -9.07
N SER A 45 12.09 -14.44 -9.03
CA SER A 45 13.51 -14.57 -9.37
C SER A 45 14.30 -15.50 -8.44
N ILE A 46 13.93 -15.59 -7.16
CA ILE A 46 14.58 -16.51 -6.20
C ILE A 46 13.90 -17.89 -6.15
N GLY A 47 13.01 -18.19 -7.10
CA GLY A 47 12.32 -19.48 -7.18
C GLY A 47 11.37 -19.76 -6.02
N LYS A 48 10.86 -18.73 -5.34
CA LYS A 48 9.80 -18.91 -4.33
C LYS A 48 8.44 -19.11 -4.98
N ILE A 49 8.24 -18.53 -6.17
CA ILE A 49 7.05 -18.73 -7.00
C ILE A 49 7.51 -19.36 -8.32
N ASN A 50 7.50 -20.69 -8.38
CA ASN A 50 7.99 -21.42 -9.56
C ASN A 50 6.97 -21.53 -10.69
N ASN A 51 5.68 -21.33 -10.39
CA ASN A 51 4.63 -21.41 -11.38
C ASN A 51 4.30 -20.00 -11.93
N THR A 52 4.61 -19.76 -13.20
CA THR A 52 4.38 -18.49 -13.89
C THR A 52 2.90 -18.09 -13.90
N THR A 53 1.97 -19.04 -14.06
CA THR A 53 0.53 -18.76 -14.02
C THR A 53 0.11 -18.24 -12.64
N VAL A 54 0.62 -18.87 -11.57
CA VAL A 54 0.35 -18.45 -10.20
C VAL A 54 0.95 -17.07 -9.92
N PHE A 55 2.17 -16.81 -10.40
CA PHE A 55 2.81 -15.49 -10.31
C PHE A 55 1.96 -14.39 -10.94
N VAL A 56 1.50 -14.60 -12.18
CA VAL A 56 0.70 -13.61 -12.92
C VAL A 56 -0.65 -13.35 -12.22
N VAL A 57 -1.34 -14.41 -11.80
CA VAL A 57 -2.64 -14.28 -11.10
C VAL A 57 -2.47 -13.48 -9.80
N LEU A 58 -1.47 -13.83 -8.99
CA LEU A 58 -1.20 -13.13 -7.73
C LEU A 58 -0.83 -11.66 -7.97
N LEU A 59 0.04 -11.40 -8.96
CA LEU A 59 0.49 -10.04 -9.28
C LEU A 59 -0.68 -9.15 -9.71
N VAL A 60 -1.57 -9.65 -10.58
CA VAL A 60 -2.74 -8.91 -11.03
C VAL A 60 -3.74 -8.70 -9.88
N ALA A 61 -4.04 -9.75 -9.13
CA ALA A 61 -4.98 -9.67 -8.01
C ALA A 61 -4.52 -8.67 -6.94
N GLY A 62 -3.24 -8.73 -6.55
CA GLY A 62 -2.68 -7.83 -5.54
C GLY A 62 -2.68 -6.37 -5.99
N VAL A 63 -2.35 -6.08 -7.25
CA VAL A 63 -2.41 -4.71 -7.77
C VAL A 63 -3.84 -4.17 -7.78
N ILE A 64 -4.84 -4.98 -8.18
CA ILE A 64 -6.26 -4.58 -8.17
C ILE A 64 -6.71 -4.23 -6.76
N ILE A 65 -6.41 -5.08 -5.78
CA ILE A 65 -6.77 -4.87 -4.38
C ILE A 65 -6.15 -3.57 -3.85
N LEU A 66 -4.86 -3.35 -4.08
CA LEU A 66 -4.16 -2.14 -3.62
C LEU A 66 -4.75 -0.85 -4.21
N ILE A 67 -5.17 -0.88 -5.47
CA ILE A 67 -5.83 0.27 -6.11
C ILE A 67 -7.20 0.52 -5.47
N ILE A 68 -7.99 -0.53 -5.24
CA ILE A 68 -9.33 -0.41 -4.62
C ILE A 68 -9.21 0.18 -3.21
N GLU A 69 -8.30 -0.34 -2.39
CA GLU A 69 -8.07 0.15 -1.04
C GLU A 69 -7.68 1.63 -1.03
N TRP A 70 -6.81 2.04 -1.95
CA TRP A 70 -6.40 3.44 -2.05
C TRP A 70 -7.58 4.37 -2.42
N VAL A 71 -8.42 3.96 -3.37
CA VAL A 71 -9.59 4.74 -3.78
C VAL A 71 -10.59 4.86 -2.62
N ASN A 72 -10.85 3.77 -1.90
CA ASN A 72 -11.76 3.78 -0.76
C ASN A 72 -11.22 4.66 0.38
N ALA A 73 -9.93 4.53 0.71
CA ALA A 73 -9.30 5.37 1.73
C ALA A 73 -9.31 6.88 1.37
N ARG A 74 -9.28 7.23 0.08
CA ARG A 74 -9.46 8.62 -0.39
C ARG A 74 -10.89 9.10 -0.18
N LYS A 75 -11.90 8.28 -0.50
CA LYS A 75 -13.31 8.61 -0.31
C LYS A 75 -13.65 8.82 1.15
N ASP A 76 -13.16 7.96 2.03
CA ASP A 76 -13.42 8.05 3.48
C ASP A 76 -12.81 9.31 4.09
N ARG A 77 -11.60 9.69 3.66
CA ARG A 77 -10.99 10.97 4.09
C ARG A 77 -11.78 12.18 3.61
N ALA A 78 -12.25 12.16 2.36
CA ALA A 78 -13.06 13.25 1.82
C ALA A 78 -14.37 13.40 2.61
N LYS A 79 -15.04 12.27 2.91
CA LYS A 79 -16.26 12.24 3.72
C LYS A 79 -16.03 12.73 5.15
N LYS A 80 -14.95 12.27 5.79
CA LYS A 80 -14.62 12.73 7.14
C LYS A 80 -14.36 14.24 7.19
N HIS A 81 -13.69 14.78 6.18
CA HIS A 81 -13.46 16.22 6.09
C HIS A 81 -14.76 17.01 5.88
N SER A 82 -15.68 16.53 5.04
CA SER A 82 -17.00 17.17 4.89
C SER A 82 -17.82 17.12 6.17
N ASP A 83 -17.78 16.00 6.90
CA ASP A 83 -18.51 15.83 8.15
C ASP A 83 -17.95 16.73 9.26
N GLU A 84 -16.62 16.95 9.30
CA GLU A 84 -15.98 17.91 10.21
C GLU A 84 -16.40 19.36 9.88
N LEU A 85 -16.46 19.73 8.60
CA LEU A 85 -16.92 21.06 8.17
C LEU A 85 -18.41 21.31 8.50
N ASP A 86 -19.27 20.30 8.33
CA ASP A 86 -20.70 20.40 8.66
C ASP A 86 -20.92 20.58 10.17
N LYS A 87 -20.13 19.87 11.00
CA LYS A 87 -20.14 20.06 12.47
C LYS A 87 -19.72 21.46 12.89
N MET A 88 -18.71 22.05 12.23
CA MET A 88 -18.29 23.42 12.51
C MET A 88 -19.43 24.41 12.17
N ARG A 89 -20.05 24.28 11.00
CA ARG A 89 -21.19 25.12 10.58
C ARG A 89 -22.38 25.06 11.54
N LYS A 90 -22.72 23.88 12.06
CA LYS A 90 -23.82 23.69 13.02
C LYS A 90 -23.54 24.24 14.40
N LYS A 91 -22.27 24.44 14.76
CA LYS A 91 -21.85 24.99 16.06
C LYS A 91 -21.74 26.52 16.04
N ASP A 92 -21.54 27.09 14.85
CA ASP A 92 -21.49 28.55 14.63
C ASP A 92 -22.89 29.18 14.46
N LEU A 93 -23.92 28.38 14.22
CA LEU A 93 -25.34 28.77 14.21
C LEU A 93 -25.98 28.64 15.60
#